data_AF-A0A409WM95-F1
#
_entry.id   AF-A0A409WM95-F1
#
_cell.length_a   1.000
_cell.length_b   1.000
_cell.length_c   1.000
_cell.angle_alpha   90.00
_cell.angle_beta   90.00
_cell.angle_gamma   90.00
#
_symmetry.space_group_name_H-M   'P 1'
#
loop_
_entity.id
_entity.type
_entity.pdbx_description
1 polymer ?
#
loop_
_entity_poly.entity_id
_entity_poly.type
_entity_poly.pdbx_seq_one_letter_code
_entity_poly.pdbx_strand_id
1 'polypeptide(L)'
;MSTDLFRLTDRWSVNTSNADLKVRSSDGVEFDLHRTVLAVHTGAFPGPEIGTSGEVIELTERANVLRICFDFMYPKRHPDLDDIDDFDLLAAVAEAVGKYQIFSAINTCNTRLRLAYNLLALMPSHRRLAYVPFFPNQILVFAIKHDHRKLMEEAVPYIALSTSFTSAIRLISSSSALVAMSQYRDAWTAVFKSAIKHIRSLRSSSDSCHCHSLATANSKQYKGSPQDAICYACNCLLLTWVSHLEDIESVPILNATVQDACDKGTTTIPRMGCCSVNATGKPDSKCFHLVEVARLCQKIIRKIPPFSTFVNNKR
;
A
#
# COMPACT_ATOMS: atom_id res chain seq x y z
N MET A 1 -26.61 27.19 -2.19
CA MET A 1 -25.65 28.10 -1.53
C MET A 1 -24.70 27.25 -0.71
N SER A 2 -23.43 27.16 -1.12
CA SER A 2 -22.31 26.78 -0.25
C SER A 2 -21.05 27.38 -0.86
N THR A 3 -20.64 28.52 -0.32
CA THR A 3 -19.65 29.47 -0.84
C THR A 3 -18.32 29.33 -0.11
N ASP A 4 -17.68 28.16 -0.19
CA ASP A 4 -16.39 27.91 0.48
C ASP A 4 -15.28 27.33 -0.43
N LEU A 5 -15.46 27.35 -1.75
CA LEU A 5 -14.42 26.98 -2.73
C LEU A 5 -13.52 28.16 -3.18
N PHE A 6 -13.72 29.35 -2.62
CA PHE A 6 -13.13 30.62 -3.11
C PHE A 6 -11.86 31.10 -2.40
N ARG A 7 -11.24 30.33 -1.49
CA ARG A 7 -10.03 30.81 -0.78
C ARG A 7 -8.70 30.57 -1.50
N LEU A 8 -8.66 29.75 -2.54
CA LEU A 8 -7.45 29.51 -3.36
C LEU A 8 -7.42 30.30 -4.68
N THR A 9 -8.47 31.07 -5.00
CA THR A 9 -8.67 31.63 -6.35
C THR A 9 -8.04 33.00 -6.61
N ASP A 10 -7.58 33.73 -5.58
CA ASP A 10 -7.19 35.16 -5.73
C ASP A 10 -5.68 35.46 -5.67
N ARG A 11 -4.78 34.48 -5.74
CA ARG A 11 -3.33 34.72 -5.57
C ARG A 11 -2.40 34.20 -6.68
N TRP A 12 -2.87 34.13 -7.92
CA TRP A 12 -1.93 34.14 -9.05
C TRP A 12 -1.51 35.58 -9.36
N SER A 13 -0.49 36.08 -8.66
CA SER A 13 0.10 37.40 -8.89
C SER A 13 1.50 37.26 -9.52
N VAL A 14 1.54 36.87 -10.79
CA VAL A 14 2.77 36.96 -11.60
C VAL A 14 2.70 38.24 -12.42
N ASN A 15 3.80 38.99 -12.46
CA ASN A 15 3.91 40.13 -13.36
C ASN A 15 3.95 39.61 -14.79
N THR A 16 2.91 39.88 -15.58
CA THR A 16 2.77 39.39 -16.97
C THR A 16 3.21 40.40 -18.02
N SER A 17 3.72 41.57 -17.63
CA SER A 17 4.06 42.67 -18.55
C SER A 17 5.10 42.29 -19.62
N ASN A 18 5.91 41.26 -19.37
CA ASN A 18 6.91 40.72 -20.28
C ASN A 18 6.76 39.21 -20.52
N ALA A 19 5.55 38.67 -20.34
CA ALA A 19 5.27 37.29 -20.65
C ALA A 19 5.44 37.02 -22.16
N ASP A 20 6.16 35.95 -22.49
CA ASP A 20 6.55 35.55 -23.86
C ASP A 20 5.97 34.17 -24.25
N LEU A 21 5.10 33.64 -23.39
CA LEU A 21 4.39 32.39 -23.60
C LEU A 21 2.96 32.49 -23.06
N LYS A 22 2.01 31.97 -23.84
CA LYS A 22 0.63 31.78 -23.42
C LYS A 22 0.31 30.29 -23.42
N VAL A 23 -0.17 29.78 -22.29
CA VAL A 23 -0.67 28.40 -22.16
C VAL A 23 -2.15 28.44 -21.80
N ARG A 24 -2.92 27.44 -22.23
CA ARG A 24 -4.32 27.30 -21.90
C ARG A 24 -4.56 25.95 -21.22
N SER A 25 -5.35 25.97 -20.15
CA SER A 25 -5.76 24.77 -19.44
C SER A 25 -6.88 24.02 -20.17
N SER A 26 -7.14 22.77 -19.78
CA SER A 26 -8.22 21.96 -20.36
C SER A 26 -9.62 22.55 -20.14
N ASP A 27 -9.79 23.39 -19.11
CA ASP A 27 -11.00 24.13 -18.79
C ASP A 27 -11.00 25.57 -19.34
N GLY A 28 -10.09 25.89 -20.27
CA GLY A 28 -10.12 27.11 -21.07
C GLY A 28 -9.50 28.36 -20.43
N VAL A 29 -8.82 28.22 -19.28
CA VAL A 29 -8.16 29.34 -18.61
C VAL A 29 -6.78 29.54 -19.20
N GLU A 30 -6.49 30.77 -19.61
CA GLU A 30 -5.18 31.16 -20.13
C GLU A 30 -4.24 31.66 -19.03
N PHE A 31 -2.96 31.33 -19.16
CA PHE A 31 -1.89 31.82 -18.32
C PHE A 31 -0.81 32.44 -19.19
N ASP A 32 -0.42 33.66 -18.83
CA ASP A 32 0.71 34.34 -19.42
C ASP A 32 1.95 34.03 -18.57
N LEU A 33 2.95 33.40 -19.19
CA LEU A 33 4.14 32.83 -18.55
C LEU A 33 5.43 33.29 -19.24
N HIS A 34 6.55 32.98 -18.59
CA HIS A 34 7.89 33.26 -19.08
C HIS A 34 8.60 31.96 -19.43
N ARG A 35 9.03 31.80 -20.69
CA ARG A 35 9.78 30.61 -21.16
C ARG A 35 11.03 30.37 -20.34
N THR A 36 11.75 31.44 -20.01
CA THR A 36 12.96 31.36 -19.19
C THR A 36 12.69 30.71 -17.84
N VAL A 37 11.55 31.02 -17.19
CA VAL A 37 11.18 30.40 -15.92
C VAL A 37 10.86 28.92 -16.11
N LEU A 38 10.06 28.56 -17.11
CA LEU A 38 9.75 27.17 -17.41
C LEU A 38 10.99 26.33 -17.73
N ALA A 39 11.90 26.88 -18.55
CA ALA A 39 13.13 26.20 -18.95
C ALA A 39 14.08 25.92 -17.78
N VAL A 40 14.11 26.81 -16.78
CA VAL A 40 14.96 26.65 -15.59
C VAL A 40 14.36 25.67 -14.58
N HIS A 41 13.03 25.66 -14.44
CA HIS A 41 12.34 24.93 -13.36
C HIS A 41 11.76 23.58 -13.77
N THR A 42 11.77 23.26 -15.06
CA THR A 42 11.13 22.07 -15.61
C THR A 42 12.04 21.34 -16.60
N GLY A 43 11.85 20.04 -16.76
CA GLY A 43 12.55 19.25 -17.78
C GLY A 43 11.74 18.99 -19.06
N ALA A 44 10.44 19.32 -19.06
CA ALA A 44 9.53 18.98 -20.16
C ALA A 44 9.19 20.16 -21.09
N PHE A 45 9.38 21.41 -20.64
CA PHE A 45 9.05 22.57 -21.48
C PHE A 45 10.23 22.98 -22.36
N PRO A 46 9.97 23.36 -23.62
CA PRO A 46 11.01 23.83 -24.53
C PRO A 46 11.65 25.12 -24.02
N GLY A 47 12.97 25.23 -24.19
CA GLY A 47 13.73 26.43 -23.84
C GLY A 47 13.36 27.66 -24.69
N PRO A 48 13.87 28.86 -24.33
CA PRO A 48 13.62 30.09 -25.07
C PRO A 48 14.09 30.05 -26.53
N GLU A 49 14.97 29.10 -26.87
CA GLU A 49 15.46 28.79 -28.21
C GLU A 49 14.34 28.43 -29.21
N ILE A 50 13.21 27.89 -28.72
CA ILE A 50 12.11 27.41 -29.56
C ILE A 50 10.98 28.45 -29.50
N GLY A 51 10.85 29.26 -30.55
CA GLY A 51 9.74 30.21 -30.69
C GLY A 51 8.41 29.51 -30.96
N THR A 52 7.33 29.91 -30.28
CA THR A 52 5.97 29.40 -30.61
C THR A 52 5.19 30.33 -31.53
N SER A 53 5.81 31.40 -32.07
CA SER A 53 5.16 32.33 -33.01
C SER A 53 3.81 32.90 -32.53
N GLY A 54 3.63 33.04 -31.20
CA GLY A 54 2.37 33.51 -30.60
C GLY A 54 1.28 32.43 -30.44
N GLU A 55 1.59 31.17 -30.73
CA GLU A 55 0.69 30.04 -30.51
C GLU A 55 0.43 29.83 -29.00
N VAL A 56 -0.84 29.60 -28.68
CA VAL A 56 -1.30 29.21 -27.34
C VAL A 56 -1.06 27.71 -27.16
N ILE A 57 -0.25 27.35 -26.17
CA ILE A 57 0.01 25.95 -25.87
C ILE A 57 -1.13 25.38 -25.02
N GLU A 58 -1.85 24.40 -25.57
CA GLU A 58 -2.91 23.69 -24.85
C GLU A 58 -2.30 22.63 -23.90
N LEU A 59 -2.68 22.68 -22.63
CA LEU A 59 -2.32 21.71 -21.60
C LEU A 59 -3.54 20.89 -21.18
N THR A 60 -3.32 19.64 -20.81
CA THR A 60 -4.40 18.68 -20.49
C THR A 60 -4.96 18.83 -19.08
N GLU A 61 -4.31 19.62 -18.25
CA GLU A 61 -4.60 19.82 -16.85
C GLU A 61 -5.56 21.00 -16.66
N ARG A 62 -6.41 20.91 -15.63
CA ARG A 62 -7.31 22.00 -15.24
C ARG A 62 -6.53 23.19 -14.66
N ALA A 63 -7.15 24.37 -14.70
CA ALA A 63 -6.56 25.61 -14.24
C ALA A 63 -6.09 25.57 -12.77
N ASN A 64 -6.85 24.91 -11.88
CA ASN A 64 -6.49 24.79 -10.47
C ASN A 64 -5.21 23.98 -10.24
N VAL A 65 -5.01 22.90 -11.01
CA VAL A 65 -3.79 22.08 -10.99
C VAL A 65 -2.60 22.89 -11.51
N LEU A 66 -2.78 23.55 -12.66
CA LEU A 66 -1.72 24.33 -13.31
C LEU A 66 -1.28 25.52 -12.47
N ARG A 67 -2.19 26.21 -11.79
CA ARG A 67 -1.86 27.29 -10.84
C ARG A 67 -0.87 26.83 -9.78
N ILE A 68 -1.15 25.71 -9.11
CA ILE A 68 -0.26 25.17 -8.08
C ILE A 68 1.09 24.78 -8.69
N CYS A 69 1.08 24.15 -9.87
CA CYS A 69 2.31 23.80 -10.59
C CYS A 69 3.16 25.05 -10.89
N PHE A 70 2.55 26.09 -11.45
CA PHE A 70 3.27 27.33 -11.76
C PHE A 70 3.70 28.07 -10.50
N ASP A 71 2.98 27.95 -9.38
CA ASP A 71 3.37 28.56 -8.10
C ASP A 71 4.73 28.05 -7.60
N PHE A 72 5.08 26.80 -7.90
CA PHE A 72 6.37 26.21 -7.59
C PHE A 72 7.51 26.63 -8.53
N MET A 73 7.21 27.22 -9.68
CA MET A 73 8.22 27.61 -10.67
C MET A 73 8.65 29.06 -10.52
N TYR A 74 7.77 29.94 -10.05
CA TYR A 74 8.09 31.35 -9.94
C TYR A 74 8.82 31.67 -8.63
N PRO A 75 9.67 32.72 -8.61
CA PRO A 75 10.45 33.12 -7.44
C PRO A 75 9.55 33.77 -6.37
N LYS A 76 8.73 32.94 -5.73
CA LYS A 76 7.86 33.29 -4.62
C LYS A 76 7.87 32.17 -3.59
N ARG A 77 7.22 32.40 -2.45
CA ARG A 77 7.00 31.34 -1.47
C ARG A 77 6.19 30.23 -2.12
N HIS A 78 6.75 29.02 -2.12
CA HIS A 78 6.06 27.83 -2.63
C HIS A 78 4.76 27.59 -1.86
N PRO A 79 3.73 27.08 -2.54
CA PRO A 79 2.45 26.79 -1.90
C PRO A 79 2.63 25.68 -0.88
N ASP A 80 1.90 25.78 0.22
CA ASP A 80 1.82 24.70 1.19
C ASP A 80 0.82 23.65 0.69
N LEU A 81 1.28 22.41 0.54
CA LEU A 81 0.41 21.30 0.11
C LEU A 81 -0.34 20.68 1.29
N ASP A 82 -0.04 21.09 2.54
CA ASP A 82 -0.81 20.66 3.71
C ASP A 82 -2.22 21.23 3.71
N ASP A 83 -2.41 22.42 3.11
CA ASP A 83 -3.71 23.10 2.96
C ASP A 83 -4.63 22.46 1.90
N ILE A 84 -4.13 21.48 1.13
CA ILE A 84 -4.93 20.76 0.14
C ILE A 84 -5.61 19.57 0.81
N ASP A 85 -6.86 19.77 1.23
CA ASP A 85 -7.72 18.72 1.78
C ASP A 85 -8.28 17.78 0.70
N ASP A 86 -8.36 18.25 -0.55
CA ASP A 86 -8.84 17.47 -1.70
C ASP A 86 -7.71 16.60 -2.27
N PHE A 87 -7.80 15.30 -2.03
CA PHE A 87 -6.80 14.35 -2.54
C PHE A 87 -6.77 14.27 -4.07
N ASP A 88 -7.91 14.39 -4.75
CA ASP A 88 -7.94 14.30 -6.22
C ASP A 88 -7.19 15.47 -6.83
N LEU A 89 -7.28 16.65 -6.21
CA LEU A 89 -6.46 17.80 -6.56
C LEU A 89 -4.97 17.54 -6.28
N LEU A 90 -4.62 17.02 -5.09
CA LEU A 90 -3.22 16.72 -4.74
C LEU A 90 -2.59 15.70 -5.70
N ALA A 91 -3.33 14.64 -6.04
CA ALA A 91 -2.90 13.60 -6.97
C ALA A 91 -2.72 14.16 -8.39
N ALA A 92 -3.67 14.99 -8.86
CA ALA A 92 -3.55 15.65 -10.16
C ALA A 92 -2.36 16.63 -10.21
N VAL A 93 -2.08 17.34 -9.11
CA VAL A 93 -0.88 18.19 -8.98
C VAL A 93 0.39 17.35 -9.03
N ALA A 94 0.45 16.24 -8.27
CA ALA A 94 1.62 15.37 -8.29
C ALA A 94 1.88 14.77 -9.68
N GLU A 95 0.83 14.32 -10.37
CA GLU A 95 0.87 13.81 -11.74
C GLU A 95 1.42 14.88 -12.71
N ALA A 96 0.89 16.10 -12.65
CA ALA A 96 1.35 17.22 -13.47
C ALA A 96 2.81 17.59 -13.16
N VAL A 97 3.18 17.64 -11.88
CA VAL A 97 4.55 17.88 -11.42
C VAL A 97 5.53 16.84 -11.95
N GLY A 98 5.15 15.56 -11.92
CA GLY A 98 5.95 14.47 -12.48
C GLY A 98 6.03 14.53 -14.01
N LYS A 99 4.90 14.80 -14.68
CA LYS A 99 4.79 14.92 -16.15
C LYS A 99 5.67 16.04 -16.68
N TYR A 100 5.61 17.21 -16.05
CA TYR A 100 6.38 18.38 -16.45
C TYR A 100 7.79 18.42 -15.85
N GLN A 101 8.12 17.47 -14.97
CA GLN A 101 9.39 17.42 -14.25
C GLN A 101 9.68 18.73 -13.48
N ILE A 102 8.71 19.21 -12.70
CA ILE A 102 8.83 20.43 -11.90
C ILE A 102 9.70 20.13 -10.68
N PHE A 103 11.02 20.34 -10.80
CA PHE A 103 11.99 19.84 -9.84
C PHE A 103 11.77 20.35 -8.40
N SER A 104 11.30 21.58 -8.25
CA SER A 104 11.00 22.21 -6.95
C SER A 104 9.83 21.57 -6.21
N ALA A 105 8.94 20.86 -6.91
CA ALA A 105 7.69 20.33 -6.36
C ALA A 105 7.71 18.80 -6.16
N ILE A 106 8.53 18.05 -6.91
CA ILE A 106 8.51 16.56 -6.93
C ILE A 106 8.58 15.98 -5.51
N ASN A 107 9.57 16.38 -4.71
CA ASN A 107 9.76 15.84 -3.36
C ASN A 107 8.64 16.25 -2.40
N THR A 108 8.10 17.46 -2.55
CA THR A 108 7.01 17.98 -1.73
C THR A 108 5.71 17.22 -2.00
N CYS A 109 5.35 17.05 -3.28
CA CYS A 109 4.19 16.24 -3.69
C CYS A 109 4.32 14.79 -3.23
N ASN A 110 5.50 14.17 -3.39
CA ASN A 110 5.77 12.80 -2.94
C ASN A 110 5.60 12.64 -1.43
N THR A 111 6.16 13.59 -0.66
CA THR A 111 6.04 13.59 0.80
C THR A 111 4.60 13.74 1.22
N ARG A 112 3.85 14.65 0.58
CA ARG A 112 2.47 14.92 0.95
C ARG A 112 1.52 13.77 0.57
N LEU A 113 1.66 13.18 -0.61
CA LEU A 113 0.94 11.96 -1.00
C LEU A 113 1.18 10.83 -0.01
N ARG A 114 2.43 10.64 0.42
CA ARG A 114 2.80 9.64 1.43
C ARG A 114 2.17 9.91 2.79
N LEU A 115 2.14 11.16 3.25
CA LEU A 115 1.50 11.54 4.51
C LEU A 115 -0.02 11.35 4.46
N ALA A 116 -0.67 11.81 3.39
CA ALA A 116 -2.09 11.60 3.17
C ALA A 116 -2.43 10.10 3.19
N TYR A 117 -1.60 9.28 2.53
CA TYR A 117 -1.72 7.83 2.55
C TYR A 117 -1.61 7.22 3.95
N ASN A 118 -0.58 7.58 4.72
CA ASN A 118 -0.37 7.04 6.07
C ASN A 118 -1.50 7.43 7.03
N LEU A 119 -2.01 8.66 6.92
CA LEU A 119 -3.15 9.13 7.73
C LEU A 119 -4.43 8.37 7.39
N LEU A 120 -4.66 8.04 6.11
CA LEU A 120 -5.79 7.22 5.69
C LEU A 120 -5.67 5.76 6.14
N ALA A 121 -4.45 5.20 6.18
CA ALA A 121 -4.19 3.84 6.68
C ALA A 121 -4.53 3.68 8.18
N LEU A 122 -4.48 4.78 8.94
CA LEU A 122 -4.83 4.83 10.36
C LEU A 122 -6.33 5.07 10.63
N MET A 123 -7.14 5.34 9.60
CA MET A 123 -8.57 5.60 9.79
C MET A 123 -9.38 4.31 10.06
N PRO A 124 -10.39 4.35 10.96
CA PRO A 124 -11.29 3.24 11.21
C PRO A 124 -12.07 2.81 9.96
N SER A 125 -12.33 1.51 9.86
CA SER A 125 -12.93 0.81 8.70
C SER A 125 -14.21 1.45 8.14
N HIS A 126 -15.00 2.12 8.99
CA HIS A 126 -16.27 2.74 8.60
C HIS A 126 -16.12 4.08 7.87
N ARG A 127 -14.99 4.78 8.04
CA ARG A 127 -14.67 6.02 7.30
C ARG A 127 -13.77 5.75 6.09
N ARG A 128 -13.11 4.59 6.09
CA ARG A 128 -12.26 4.06 5.01
C ARG A 128 -13.03 3.85 3.69
N LEU A 129 -14.28 3.42 3.75
CA LEU A 129 -15.11 3.05 2.59
C LEU A 129 -15.50 4.21 1.66
N ALA A 130 -15.48 5.46 2.11
CA ALA A 130 -15.81 6.61 1.27
C ALA A 130 -14.65 7.06 0.36
N TYR A 131 -13.42 6.66 0.70
CA TYR A 131 -12.21 7.04 -0.03
C TYR A 131 -11.59 5.79 -0.71
N VAL A 132 -11.48 4.63 -0.06
CA VAL A 132 -10.42 3.65 -0.35
C VAL A 132 -10.37 2.85 -1.68
N PRO A 133 -11.38 2.68 -2.57
CA PRO A 133 -11.18 1.77 -3.70
C PRO A 133 -10.14 2.23 -4.75
N PHE A 134 -9.78 3.53 -4.77
CA PHE A 134 -8.90 4.12 -5.79
C PHE A 134 -7.47 4.46 -5.31
N PHE A 135 -7.20 4.42 -4.00
CA PHE A 135 -6.05 5.12 -3.40
C PHE A 135 -4.70 4.40 -3.56
N PRO A 136 -4.54 3.12 -3.18
CA PRO A 136 -3.26 2.43 -3.35
C PRO A 136 -2.88 2.31 -4.83
N ASN A 137 -3.88 2.11 -5.69
CA ASN A 137 -3.68 1.84 -7.10
C ASN A 137 -3.19 3.08 -7.86
N GLN A 138 -3.80 4.24 -7.64
CA GLN A 138 -3.33 5.49 -8.27
C GLN A 138 -1.93 5.87 -7.78
N ILE A 139 -1.66 5.72 -6.48
CA ILE A 139 -0.33 5.98 -5.91
C ILE A 139 0.72 5.04 -6.50
N LEU A 140 0.40 3.74 -6.65
CA LEU A 140 1.33 2.80 -7.27
C LEU A 140 1.55 3.13 -8.75
N VAL A 141 0.50 3.44 -9.51
CA VAL A 141 0.63 3.82 -10.93
C VAL A 141 1.49 5.06 -11.07
N PHE A 142 1.24 6.09 -10.27
CA PHE A 142 2.05 7.30 -10.20
C PHE A 142 3.51 6.96 -9.86
N ALA A 143 3.73 6.15 -8.81
CA ALA A 143 5.06 5.77 -8.37
C ALA A 143 5.83 4.96 -9.43
N ILE A 144 5.15 4.07 -10.16
CA ILE A 144 5.72 3.32 -11.29
C ILE A 144 6.02 4.26 -12.46
N LYS A 145 5.07 5.14 -12.81
CA LYS A 145 5.18 6.06 -13.95
C LYS A 145 6.34 7.04 -13.79
N HIS A 146 6.61 7.47 -12.55
CA HIS A 146 7.63 8.47 -12.23
C HIS A 146 8.87 7.89 -11.50
N ASP A 147 9.03 6.57 -11.49
CA ASP A 147 10.14 5.83 -10.85
C ASP A 147 10.41 6.25 -9.38
N HIS A 148 9.34 6.49 -8.62
CA HIS A 148 9.42 6.83 -7.20
C HIS A 148 9.57 5.58 -6.34
N ARG A 149 10.80 5.03 -6.33
CA ARG A 149 11.14 3.75 -5.68
C ARG A 149 10.67 3.62 -4.24
N LYS A 150 10.86 4.64 -3.39
CA LYS A 150 10.41 4.60 -1.99
C LYS A 150 8.89 4.47 -1.86
N LEU A 151 8.16 5.21 -2.70
CA LEU A 151 6.70 5.18 -2.72
C LEU A 151 6.17 3.84 -3.24
N MET A 152 6.85 3.25 -4.24
CA MET A 152 6.56 1.89 -4.70
C MET A 152 6.71 0.86 -3.57
N GLU A 153 7.85 0.86 -2.87
CA GLU A 153 8.11 -0.10 -1.77
C GLU A 153 7.05 -0.05 -0.66
N GLU A 154 6.47 1.12 -0.41
CA GLU A 154 5.47 1.30 0.63
C GLU A 154 4.06 0.93 0.16
N ALA A 155 3.70 1.21 -1.09
CA ALA A 155 2.36 0.94 -1.62
C ALA A 155 2.15 -0.53 -2.02
N VAL A 156 3.20 -1.17 -2.55
CA VAL A 156 3.12 -2.52 -3.14
C VAL A 156 2.58 -3.59 -2.18
N PRO A 157 3.00 -3.68 -0.90
CA PRO A 157 2.53 -4.74 -0.02
C PRO A 157 1.01 -4.71 0.20
N TYR A 158 0.40 -3.53 0.22
CA TYR A 158 -1.05 -3.39 0.35
C TYR A 158 -1.79 -3.90 -0.88
N ILE A 159 -1.24 -3.66 -2.07
CA ILE A 159 -1.84 -4.14 -3.31
C ILE A 159 -1.66 -5.66 -3.45
N ALA A 160 -0.49 -6.18 -3.10
CA ALA A 160 -0.19 -7.60 -3.14
C ALA A 160 -1.13 -8.42 -2.23
N LEU A 161 -1.47 -7.88 -1.06
CA LEU A 161 -2.42 -8.47 -0.11
C LEU A 161 -3.88 -8.09 -0.37
N SER A 162 -4.17 -7.19 -1.31
CA SER A 162 -5.55 -6.75 -1.56
C SER A 162 -6.38 -7.83 -2.26
N THR A 163 -7.61 -7.97 -1.81
CA THR A 163 -8.67 -8.76 -2.47
C THR A 163 -8.95 -8.27 -3.89
N SER A 164 -8.73 -6.98 -4.17
CA SER A 164 -8.97 -6.32 -5.45
C SER A 164 -7.72 -6.23 -6.36
N PHE A 165 -6.72 -7.11 -6.17
CA PHE A 165 -5.47 -7.10 -6.94
C PHE A 165 -5.67 -7.04 -8.46
N THR A 166 -6.63 -7.79 -9.02
CA THR A 166 -6.88 -7.80 -10.48
C THR A 166 -7.27 -6.41 -11.00
N SER A 167 -8.06 -5.67 -10.22
CA SER A 167 -8.44 -4.29 -10.55
C SER A 167 -7.23 -3.35 -10.42
N ALA A 168 -6.39 -3.58 -9.42
CA ALA A 168 -5.17 -2.79 -9.19
C ALA A 168 -4.16 -2.93 -10.33
N ILE A 169 -3.85 -4.16 -10.77
CA ILE A 169 -2.84 -4.39 -11.80
C ILE A 169 -3.28 -3.94 -13.19
N ARG A 170 -4.58 -3.85 -13.48
CA ARG A 170 -5.08 -3.33 -14.77
C ARG A 170 -4.65 -1.89 -15.03
N LEU A 171 -4.34 -1.14 -13.99
CA LEU A 171 -3.92 0.24 -14.08
C LEU A 171 -2.41 0.36 -14.38
N ILE A 172 -1.64 -0.73 -14.27
CA ILE A 172 -0.21 -0.76 -14.54
C ILE A 172 0.01 -1.04 -16.03
N SER A 173 0.50 -0.04 -16.76
CA SER A 173 0.79 -0.18 -18.20
C SER A 173 2.13 -0.87 -18.50
N SER A 174 3.05 -0.92 -17.54
CA SER A 174 4.39 -1.51 -17.72
C SER A 174 4.37 -3.02 -17.56
N SER A 175 4.75 -3.76 -18.62
CA SER A 175 4.81 -5.22 -18.60
C SER A 175 5.84 -5.77 -17.60
N SER A 176 6.97 -5.09 -17.40
CA SER A 176 7.95 -5.47 -16.38
C SER A 176 7.42 -5.26 -14.96
N ALA A 177 6.72 -4.17 -14.71
CA ALA A 177 6.10 -3.90 -13.41
C ALA A 177 4.96 -4.89 -13.12
N LEU A 178 4.18 -5.29 -14.12
CA LEU A 178 3.16 -6.33 -14.00
C LEU A 178 3.77 -7.69 -13.58
N VAL A 179 4.86 -8.10 -14.21
CA VAL A 179 5.57 -9.34 -13.85
C VAL A 179 6.17 -9.25 -12.45
N ALA A 180 6.76 -8.11 -12.08
CA ALA A 180 7.29 -7.90 -10.74
C ALA A 180 6.16 -7.98 -9.68
N MET A 181 4.99 -7.38 -9.95
CA MET A 181 3.84 -7.42 -9.06
C MET A 181 3.25 -8.82 -8.90
N SER A 182 3.18 -9.61 -9.98
CA SER A 182 2.69 -10.98 -9.88
C SER A 182 3.64 -11.86 -9.06
N GLN A 183 4.95 -11.77 -9.30
CA GLN A 183 5.96 -12.49 -8.53
C GLN A 183 5.95 -12.09 -7.04
N TYR A 184 5.79 -10.80 -6.77
CA TYR A 184 5.70 -10.28 -5.40
C TYR A 184 4.43 -10.79 -4.70
N ARG A 185 3.28 -10.81 -5.39
CA ARG A 185 2.04 -11.41 -4.86
C ARG A 185 2.22 -12.90 -4.60
N ASP A 186 2.83 -13.64 -5.52
CA ASP A 186 3.09 -15.07 -5.36
C ASP A 186 3.94 -15.35 -4.11
N ALA A 187 4.92 -14.49 -3.81
CA ALA A 187 5.73 -14.58 -2.59
C ALA A 187 4.89 -14.44 -1.31
N TRP A 188 3.92 -13.51 -1.29
CA TRP A 188 2.96 -13.37 -0.18
C TRP A 188 2.00 -14.55 -0.10
N THR A 189 1.39 -14.97 -1.21
CA THR A 189 0.49 -16.13 -1.25
C THR A 189 1.20 -17.43 -0.84
N ALA A 190 2.51 -17.55 -1.08
CA ALA A 190 3.31 -18.69 -0.65
C ALA A 190 3.35 -18.86 0.88
N VAL A 191 3.18 -17.78 1.66
CA VAL A 191 3.06 -17.84 3.12
C VAL A 191 1.86 -18.71 3.52
N PHE A 192 0.68 -18.37 3.01
CA PHE A 192 -0.57 -19.06 3.33
C PHE A 192 -0.61 -20.48 2.76
N LYS A 193 -0.16 -20.66 1.51
CA LYS A 193 -0.06 -21.99 0.89
C LYS A 193 0.84 -22.93 1.69
N SER A 194 1.97 -22.44 2.21
CA SER A 194 2.89 -23.23 3.02
C SER A 194 2.29 -23.60 4.38
N ALA A 195 1.59 -22.66 5.02
CA ALA A 195 0.87 -22.91 6.26
C ALA A 195 -0.21 -23.99 6.08
N ILE A 196 -1.06 -23.86 5.05
CA ILE A 196 -2.09 -24.86 4.72
C ILE A 196 -1.47 -26.23 4.43
N LYS A 197 -0.37 -26.28 3.66
CA LYS A 197 0.34 -27.52 3.36
C LYS A 197 0.85 -28.18 4.64
N HIS A 198 1.42 -27.41 5.56
CA HIS A 198 1.89 -27.92 6.84
C HIS A 198 0.74 -28.46 7.69
N ILE A 199 -0.36 -27.72 7.83
CA ILE A 199 -1.55 -28.17 8.59
C ILE A 199 -2.11 -29.49 8.02
N ARG A 200 -2.16 -29.62 6.70
CA ARG A 200 -2.64 -30.85 6.02
C ARG A 200 -1.67 -32.03 6.17
N SER A 201 -0.40 -31.79 6.48
CA SER A 201 0.59 -32.85 6.70
C SER A 201 0.53 -33.46 8.11
N LEU A 202 -0.14 -32.77 9.04
CA LEU A 202 -0.37 -33.27 10.39
C LEU A 202 -1.31 -34.48 10.36
N ARG A 203 -1.02 -35.50 11.16
CA ARG A 203 -1.83 -36.73 11.20
C ARG A 203 -3.11 -36.48 11.98
N SER A 204 -4.26 -36.81 11.38
CA SER A 204 -5.54 -36.75 12.08
C SER A 204 -5.62 -37.80 13.18
N SER A 205 -5.96 -37.39 14.39
CA SER A 205 -6.37 -38.31 15.46
C SER A 205 -7.91 -38.45 15.46
N SER A 206 -8.41 -39.68 15.57
CA SER A 206 -9.84 -40.00 15.71
C SER A 206 -10.41 -39.62 17.07
N ASP A 207 -9.55 -39.38 18.05
CA ASP A 207 -9.93 -39.28 19.45
C ASP A 207 -9.93 -37.82 19.93
N SER A 208 -10.67 -37.56 21.01
CA SER A 208 -10.74 -36.27 21.71
C SER A 208 -9.36 -35.59 21.84
N CYS A 209 -9.31 -34.26 21.65
CA CYS A 209 -8.07 -33.46 21.58
C CYS A 209 -6.96 -33.90 22.55
N HIS A 210 -5.92 -34.56 22.01
CA HIS A 210 -4.68 -34.88 22.73
C HIS A 210 -3.70 -33.71 22.80
N CYS A 211 -4.13 -32.51 22.37
CA CYS A 211 -3.32 -31.30 22.26
C CYS A 211 -2.75 -30.81 23.61
N HIS A 212 -3.17 -31.43 24.73
CA HIS A 212 -2.79 -31.08 26.11
C HIS A 212 -2.10 -32.22 26.88
N SER A 213 -1.90 -33.41 26.29
CA SER A 213 -1.43 -34.59 27.03
C SER A 213 0.09 -34.57 27.35
N LEU A 214 0.70 -33.40 27.48
CA LEU A 214 2.06 -33.25 28.00
C LEU A 214 2.11 -33.18 29.53
N ALA A 215 0.96 -33.06 30.22
CA ALA A 215 0.92 -32.86 31.68
C ALA A 215 0.61 -34.10 32.53
N THR A 216 0.20 -35.23 31.96
CA THR A 216 -0.02 -36.48 32.72
C THR A 216 0.74 -37.62 32.08
N ALA A 217 2.06 -37.59 32.23
CA ALA A 217 2.92 -38.74 31.99
C ALA A 217 2.56 -39.85 33.00
N ASN A 218 1.61 -40.71 32.64
CA ASN A 218 1.46 -42.04 33.23
C ASN A 218 0.80 -43.09 32.32
N SER A 219 0.40 -42.77 31.07
CA SER A 219 -0.03 -43.81 30.12
C SER A 219 1.17 -44.33 29.30
N LYS A 220 1.66 -45.51 29.69
CA LYS A 220 2.78 -46.24 29.06
C LYS A 220 2.48 -46.79 27.65
N GLN A 221 1.61 -46.18 26.84
CA GLN A 221 1.05 -46.87 25.67
C GLN A 221 0.92 -46.07 24.36
N TYR A 222 1.77 -45.08 24.12
CA TYR A 222 1.95 -44.54 22.75
C TYR A 222 3.44 -44.35 22.42
N LYS A 223 3.94 -45.15 21.47
CA LYS A 223 5.32 -45.11 20.92
C LYS A 223 5.46 -44.12 19.75
N GLY A 224 4.52 -43.18 19.57
CA GLY A 224 4.60 -42.11 18.58
C GLY A 224 4.96 -40.78 19.25
N SER A 225 5.74 -39.94 18.58
CA SER A 225 5.95 -38.55 18.99
C SER A 225 4.55 -37.89 19.14
N PRO A 226 4.18 -37.33 20.31
CA PRO A 226 2.87 -36.67 20.50
C PRO A 226 2.70 -35.40 19.66
N GLN A 227 3.74 -34.98 18.93
CA GLN A 227 3.83 -33.69 18.25
C GLN A 227 3.25 -33.73 16.83
N ASP A 228 3.02 -34.91 16.24
CA ASP A 228 2.56 -35.03 14.85
C ASP A 228 1.05 -35.23 14.70
N ALA A 229 0.32 -35.42 15.80
CA ALA A 229 -1.11 -35.67 15.80
C ALA A 229 -1.91 -34.39 16.10
N ILE A 230 -2.93 -34.13 15.30
CA ILE A 230 -3.86 -33.01 15.49
C ILE A 230 -5.30 -33.53 15.50
N CYS A 231 -6.14 -33.00 16.39
CA CYS A 231 -7.56 -33.32 16.38
C CYS A 231 -8.28 -32.52 15.27
N TYR A 232 -9.44 -33.02 14.85
CA TYR A 232 -10.24 -32.38 13.81
C TYR A 232 -10.56 -30.91 14.13
N ALA A 233 -10.96 -30.60 15.38
CA ALA A 233 -11.30 -29.24 15.78
C ALA A 233 -10.12 -28.26 15.68
N CYS A 234 -8.92 -28.65 16.14
CA CYS A 234 -7.71 -27.83 15.99
C CYS A 234 -7.32 -27.67 14.52
N ASN A 235 -7.45 -28.72 13.71
CA ASN A 235 -7.17 -28.65 12.28
C ASN A 235 -8.07 -27.61 11.59
N CYS A 236 -9.38 -27.68 11.83
CA CYS A 236 -10.35 -26.70 11.32
C CYS A 236 -10.02 -25.28 11.79
N LEU A 237 -9.73 -25.09 13.08
CA LEU A 237 -9.39 -23.77 13.64
C LEU A 237 -8.12 -23.19 13.02
N LEU A 238 -7.09 -24.00 12.77
CA LEU A 238 -5.87 -23.54 12.11
C LEU A 238 -6.13 -23.14 10.65
N LEU A 239 -6.93 -23.91 9.91
CA LEU A 239 -7.31 -23.56 8.54
C LEU A 239 -8.12 -22.26 8.50
N THR A 240 -9.08 -22.09 9.40
CA THR A 240 -9.85 -20.84 9.54
C THR A 240 -8.95 -19.68 9.93
N TRP A 241 -7.98 -19.90 10.82
CA TRP A 241 -7.01 -18.86 11.17
C TRP A 241 -6.15 -18.46 9.97
N VAL A 242 -5.64 -19.40 9.18
CA VAL A 242 -4.87 -19.08 7.97
C VAL A 242 -5.72 -18.33 6.95
N SER A 243 -7.00 -18.70 6.77
CA SER A 243 -7.94 -17.92 5.94
C SER A 243 -8.10 -16.49 6.46
N HIS A 244 -8.21 -16.31 7.78
CA HIS A 244 -8.27 -14.98 8.38
C HIS A 244 -6.99 -14.17 8.13
N LEU A 245 -5.81 -14.79 8.16
CA LEU A 245 -4.56 -14.11 7.79
C LEU A 245 -4.55 -13.68 6.33
N GLU A 246 -5.11 -14.49 5.42
CA GLU A 246 -5.21 -14.18 3.99
C GLU A 246 -6.13 -12.98 3.72
N ASP A 247 -7.14 -12.75 4.57
CA ASP A 247 -8.03 -11.59 4.50
C ASP A 247 -7.41 -10.29 5.04
N ILE A 248 -6.22 -10.33 5.66
CA ILE A 248 -5.55 -9.14 6.20
C ILE A 248 -4.78 -8.41 5.08
N GLU A 249 -5.33 -7.26 4.63
CA GLU A 249 -4.73 -6.45 3.57
C GLU A 249 -3.56 -5.54 4.04
N SER A 250 -3.15 -5.62 5.31
CA SER A 250 -2.12 -4.75 5.91
C SER A 250 -0.97 -5.54 6.52
N VAL A 251 0.25 -5.34 6.00
CA VAL A 251 1.45 -6.02 6.50
C VAL A 251 1.72 -5.81 8.00
N PRO A 252 1.62 -4.58 8.56
CA PRO A 252 1.78 -4.38 10.00
C PRO A 252 0.77 -5.19 10.83
N ILE A 253 -0.50 -5.20 10.41
CA ILE A 253 -1.55 -5.96 11.12
C ILE A 253 -1.29 -7.46 10.98
N LEU A 254 -0.93 -7.94 9.78
CA LEU A 254 -0.61 -9.35 9.54
C LEU A 254 0.56 -9.81 10.42
N ASN A 255 1.65 -9.02 10.46
CA ASN A 255 2.80 -9.31 11.32
C ASN A 255 2.43 -9.30 12.80
N ALA A 256 1.63 -8.34 13.25
CA ALA A 256 1.16 -8.27 14.63
C ALA A 256 0.30 -9.50 15.00
N THR A 257 -0.62 -9.91 14.13
CA THR A 257 -1.47 -11.09 14.34
C THR A 257 -0.66 -12.39 14.37
N VAL A 258 0.33 -12.54 13.48
CA VAL A 258 1.24 -13.70 13.49
C VAL A 258 2.11 -13.71 14.75
N GLN A 259 2.63 -12.55 15.16
CA GLN A 259 3.45 -12.42 16.38
C GLN A 259 2.63 -12.71 17.65
N ASP A 260 1.40 -12.23 17.72
CA ASP A 260 0.48 -12.51 18.83
C ASP A 260 0.23 -14.01 18.99
N ALA A 261 0.03 -14.72 17.86
CA ALA A 261 -0.12 -16.17 17.85
C ALA A 261 1.15 -16.91 18.29
N CYS A 262 2.35 -16.42 17.92
CA CYS A 262 3.63 -16.95 18.40
C CYS A 262 3.78 -16.81 19.92
N ASP A 263 3.42 -15.65 20.46
CA ASP A 263 3.67 -15.30 21.87
C ASP A 263 2.64 -15.92 22.79
N LYS A 264 1.35 -15.83 22.45
CA LYS A 264 0.25 -16.29 23.29
C LYS A 264 -0.11 -17.74 23.06
N GLY A 265 0.16 -18.28 21.87
CA GLY A 265 -0.30 -19.62 21.49
C GLY A 265 -1.83 -19.76 21.51
N THR A 266 -2.53 -18.64 21.36
CA THR A 266 -3.99 -18.52 21.23
C THR A 266 -4.31 -17.40 20.25
N THR A 267 -5.47 -17.46 19.60
CA THR A 267 -5.96 -16.40 18.71
C THR A 267 -7.32 -15.91 19.19
N THR A 268 -7.58 -14.61 19.07
CA THR A 268 -8.91 -14.04 19.32
C THR A 268 -9.87 -14.32 18.16
N ILE A 269 -9.33 -14.50 16.94
CA ILE A 269 -10.09 -14.74 15.71
C ILE A 269 -9.39 -15.82 14.89
N PRO A 270 -9.98 -17.02 14.72
CA PRO A 270 -11.09 -17.56 15.50
C PRO A 270 -10.66 -17.83 16.96
N ARG A 271 -11.59 -17.75 17.91
CA ARG A 271 -11.32 -18.14 19.31
C ARG A 271 -11.06 -19.65 19.36
N MET A 272 -9.87 -20.06 19.75
CA MET A 272 -9.55 -21.49 19.88
C MET A 272 -10.24 -22.13 21.09
N GLY A 273 -11.47 -22.62 20.89
CA GLY A 273 -12.25 -23.27 21.95
C GLY A 273 -11.65 -24.59 22.44
N CYS A 274 -10.97 -25.32 21.56
CA CYS A 274 -10.39 -26.64 21.86
C CYS A 274 -9.29 -26.58 22.94
N CYS A 275 -8.53 -25.48 22.99
CA CYS A 275 -7.40 -25.31 23.91
C CYS A 275 -7.70 -24.45 25.14
N SER A 276 -8.97 -24.06 25.33
CA SER A 276 -9.36 -23.03 26.30
C SER A 276 -9.62 -23.58 27.71
N VAL A 277 -9.77 -24.89 27.90
CA VAL A 277 -10.18 -25.46 29.19
C VAL A 277 -9.45 -26.77 29.46
N ASN A 278 -8.37 -26.71 30.25
CA ASN A 278 -7.94 -27.88 30.99
C ASN A 278 -9.02 -28.22 32.05
N ALA A 279 -9.21 -29.50 32.36
CA ALA A 279 -10.15 -29.97 33.39
C ALA A 279 -9.93 -29.34 34.80
N THR A 280 -8.82 -28.62 34.99
CA THR A 280 -8.41 -27.93 36.23
C THR A 280 -8.69 -26.42 36.23
N GLY A 281 -9.30 -25.85 35.19
CA GLY A 281 -9.67 -24.43 35.13
C GLY A 281 -8.50 -23.43 35.02
N LYS A 282 -7.27 -23.90 34.76
CA LYS A 282 -6.11 -23.02 34.53
C LYS A 282 -6.00 -22.61 33.04
N PRO A 283 -5.88 -21.31 32.70
CA PRO A 283 -5.96 -20.83 31.31
C PRO A 283 -4.73 -21.03 30.41
N ASP A 284 -3.67 -21.73 30.85
CA ASP A 284 -2.32 -21.49 30.29
C ASP A 284 -1.81 -22.47 29.21
N SER A 285 -2.65 -23.35 28.66
CA SER A 285 -2.16 -24.27 27.64
C SER A 285 -2.15 -23.65 26.23
N LYS A 286 -1.00 -23.09 25.86
CA LYS A 286 -0.68 -22.67 24.48
C LYS A 286 -0.90 -23.82 23.50
N CYS A 287 -1.60 -23.57 22.39
CA CYS A 287 -1.72 -24.55 21.31
C CYS A 287 -0.37 -24.67 20.59
N PHE A 288 0.32 -25.81 20.74
CA PHE A 288 1.61 -26.07 20.10
C PHE A 288 1.56 -25.89 18.57
N HIS A 289 0.55 -26.48 17.93
CA HIS A 289 0.36 -26.43 16.47
C HIS A 289 0.15 -25.01 15.94
N LEU A 290 -0.57 -24.16 16.68
CA LEU A 290 -0.74 -22.75 16.32
C LEU A 290 0.61 -22.03 16.31
N VAL A 291 1.38 -22.22 17.38
CA VAL A 291 2.69 -21.57 17.51
C VAL A 291 3.62 -22.03 16.39
N GLU A 292 3.58 -23.31 16.01
CA GLU A 292 4.38 -23.84 14.90
C GLU A 292 3.98 -23.23 13.55
N VAL A 293 2.68 -23.18 13.23
CA VAL A 293 2.18 -22.54 12.00
C VAL A 293 2.53 -21.05 12.00
N ALA A 294 2.37 -20.34 13.12
CA ALA A 294 2.71 -18.92 13.23
C ALA A 294 4.20 -18.66 12.99
N ARG A 295 5.08 -19.49 13.56
CA ARG A 295 6.54 -19.42 13.32
C ARG A 295 6.88 -19.71 11.87
N LEU A 296 6.21 -20.67 11.23
CA LEU A 296 6.37 -20.94 9.80
C LEU A 296 6.00 -19.71 8.97
N CYS A 297 4.82 -19.11 9.21
CA CYS A 297 4.41 -17.89 8.53
C CYS A 297 5.44 -16.76 8.72
N GLN A 298 5.85 -16.49 9.96
CA GLN A 298 6.84 -15.47 10.27
C GLN A 298 8.18 -15.70 9.55
N LYS A 299 8.65 -16.96 9.51
CA LYS A 299 9.89 -17.34 8.83
C LYS A 299 9.80 -17.06 7.32
N ILE A 300 8.65 -17.31 6.69
CA ILE A 300 8.47 -17.05 5.27
C ILE A 300 8.34 -15.55 5.01
N ILE A 301 7.54 -14.82 5.81
CA ILE A 301 7.36 -13.36 5.68
C ILE A 301 8.71 -12.64 5.75
N ARG A 302 9.59 -12.99 6.70
CA ARG A 302 10.94 -12.41 6.83
C ARG A 302 11.86 -12.67 5.63
N LYS A 303 11.53 -13.64 4.79
CA LYS A 303 12.29 -13.99 3.57
C LYS A 303 11.72 -13.35 2.31
N ILE A 304 10.55 -12.70 2.37
CA ILE A 304 10.00 -11.98 1.23
C ILE A 304 10.94 -10.79 0.96
N PRO A 305 11.61 -10.75 -0.21
CA PRO A 305 12.51 -9.65 -0.51
C PRO A 305 11.72 -8.37 -0.82
N PRO A 306 12.34 -7.18 -0.73
CA PRO A 306 11.68 -5.92 -1.08
C PRO A 306 11.23 -5.92 -2.54
N PHE A 307 10.26 -5.07 -2.90
CA PHE A 307 9.67 -5.07 -4.24
C PHE A 307 10.71 -4.75 -5.34
N SER A 308 11.65 -3.84 -5.06
CA SER A 308 12.73 -3.45 -5.97
C SER A 308 13.59 -4.61 -6.46
N THR A 309 13.69 -5.69 -5.69
CA THR A 309 14.39 -6.92 -6.11
C THR A 309 13.70 -7.61 -7.28
N PHE A 310 12.37 -7.48 -7.41
CA PHE A 310 11.60 -8.06 -8.50
C PHE A 310 11.61 -7.18 -9.76
N VAL A 311 11.73 -5.86 -9.58
CA VAL A 311 11.82 -4.89 -10.69
C VAL A 311 13.18 -4.99 -11.42
N ASN A 312 14.26 -5.25 -10.67
CA ASN A 312 15.64 -5.21 -11.18
C ASN A 312 16.16 -6.55 -11.73
N ASN A 313 15.36 -7.62 -11.76
CA ASN A 313 15.75 -8.93 -12.31
C ASN A 313 15.90 -8.97 -13.85
N LYS A 314 16.04 -7.79 -14.49
CA LYS A 314 16.48 -7.63 -15.87
C LYS A 314 17.79 -6.83 -15.89
N ARG A 315 18.90 -7.52 -15.63
CA ARG A 315 20.19 -7.25 -16.26
C ARG A 315 20.81 -8.57 -16.68
#